data_AF-A0AAV3B6N5-F1
#
_entry.id   AF-A0AAV3B6N5-F1
#
_cell.length_a   1.000
_cell.length_b   1.000
_cell.length_c   1.000
_cell.angle_alpha   90.00
_cell.angle_beta   90.00
_cell.angle_gamma   90.00
#
_symmetry.space_group_name_H-M   'P 1'
#
loop_
_entity.id
_entity.type
_entity.pdbx_description
1 polymer ?
#
loop_
_entity_poly.entity_id
_entity_poly.type
_entity_poly.pdbx_seq_one_letter_code
_entity_poly.pdbx_strand_id
1 'polypeptide(L)'
;MEEEWNAMHSRGGSFPSLWKKENLSQAFGILQDPDELVTLEEIRQELLLEEQAMVAEIESILQFEDECLDSVVGMNAENLIVCPVCNRNYLTVTSCFVLCQCGVYINCKSQGMSREKLQSLLELNLSAHANSCYEHPVFSVVLDAEGGSSLFMSCTVCDAMAVII
;
A
#
# COMPACT_ATOMS: atom_id res chain seq x y z
N MET A 1 -39.34 -3.16 12.02
CA MET A 1 -38.24 -3.78 11.22
C MET A 1 -37.54 -4.87 12.04
N GLU A 2 -37.17 -4.61 13.30
CA GLU A 2 -36.68 -5.66 14.23
C GLU A 2 -37.70 -6.74 14.59
N GLU A 3 -38.98 -6.39 14.67
CA GLU A 3 -40.04 -7.36 15.01
C GLU A 3 -40.25 -8.42 13.92
N GLU A 4 -40.05 -8.06 12.64
CA GLU A 4 -40.13 -9.02 11.54
C GLU A 4 -38.88 -9.93 11.47
N TRP A 5 -37.71 -9.41 11.86
CA TRP A 5 -36.47 -10.18 11.95
C TRP A 5 -36.51 -11.21 13.09
N ASN A 6 -37.13 -10.86 14.23
CA ASN A 6 -37.37 -11.78 15.34
C ASN A 6 -38.44 -12.85 15.02
N ALA A 7 -39.44 -12.51 14.20
CA ALA A 7 -40.44 -13.49 13.74
C ALA A 7 -39.82 -14.58 12.82
N MET A 8 -38.78 -14.23 12.04
CA MET A 8 -38.05 -15.22 11.24
C MET A 8 -37.19 -16.16 12.10
N HIS A 9 -36.59 -15.67 13.19
CA HIS A 9 -35.78 -16.48 14.11
C HIS A 9 -36.61 -17.31 15.09
N SER A 10 -37.82 -16.86 15.44
CA SER A 10 -38.80 -17.60 16.25
C SER A 10 -39.33 -18.87 15.54
N ARG A 11 -39.34 -18.87 14.20
CA ARG A 11 -39.49 -20.08 13.35
C ARG A 11 -38.19 -20.86 13.22
N GLY A 12 -37.33 -20.83 14.25
CA GLY A 12 -36.15 -21.66 14.42
C GLY A 12 -36.49 -23.14 14.65
N GLY A 13 -37.34 -23.72 13.80
CA GLY A 13 -37.26 -25.14 13.53
C GLY A 13 -35.92 -25.33 12.84
N SER A 14 -34.98 -25.96 13.55
CA SER A 14 -33.70 -26.47 13.07
C SER A 14 -33.59 -26.34 11.54
N PHE A 15 -32.74 -25.43 11.05
CA PHE A 15 -32.25 -25.57 9.67
C PHE A 15 -31.95 -27.06 9.50
N PRO A 16 -32.57 -27.76 8.53
CA PRO A 16 -32.28 -29.15 8.34
C PRO A 16 -30.78 -29.19 8.11
N SER A 17 -30.02 -29.73 9.06
CA SER A 17 -28.61 -29.96 8.84
C SER A 17 -28.57 -30.75 7.55
N LEU A 18 -27.94 -30.18 6.51
CA LEU A 18 -27.73 -30.80 5.19
C LEU A 18 -27.13 -32.22 5.30
N TRP A 19 -26.65 -32.56 6.49
CA TRP A 19 -26.00 -33.78 6.95
C TRP A 19 -26.97 -34.86 7.50
N LYS A 20 -28.29 -34.62 7.55
CA LYS A 20 -29.26 -35.71 7.85
C LYS A 20 -29.24 -36.72 6.69
N LYS A 21 -29.21 -38.01 7.02
CA LYS A 21 -29.11 -39.14 6.07
C LYS A 21 -30.11 -39.06 4.91
N GLU A 22 -31.31 -38.55 5.16
CA GLU A 22 -32.38 -38.37 4.16
C GLU A 22 -32.11 -37.20 3.19
N ASN A 23 -31.51 -36.09 3.66
CA ASN A 23 -31.06 -34.98 2.82
C ASN A 23 -29.83 -35.36 1.99
N LEU A 24 -28.94 -36.20 2.54
CA LEU A 24 -27.84 -36.78 1.77
C LEU A 24 -28.39 -37.67 0.66
N SER A 25 -29.37 -38.54 0.94
CA SER A 25 -30.01 -39.38 -0.09
C SER A 25 -30.69 -38.55 -1.19
N GLN A 26 -31.32 -37.42 -0.86
CA GLN A 26 -31.85 -36.49 -1.86
C GLN A 26 -30.74 -35.78 -2.63
N ALA A 27 -29.69 -35.28 -1.98
CA ALA A 27 -28.54 -34.68 -2.64
C ALA A 27 -27.81 -35.68 -3.56
N PHE A 28 -27.71 -36.95 -3.17
CA PHE A 28 -27.20 -38.03 -4.01
C PHE A 28 -28.13 -38.39 -5.17
N GLY A 29 -29.45 -38.23 -5.00
CA GLY A 29 -30.44 -38.37 -6.06
C GLY A 29 -30.34 -37.26 -7.11
N ILE A 30 -30.11 -36.02 -6.66
CA ILE A 30 -29.85 -34.85 -7.52
C ILE A 30 -28.57 -35.04 -8.32
N LEU A 31 -27.53 -35.60 -7.70
CA LEU A 31 -26.28 -35.98 -8.37
C LEU A 31 -26.40 -37.18 -9.31
N GLN A 32 -27.57 -37.83 -9.37
CA GLN A 32 -27.86 -38.95 -10.27
C GLN A 32 -28.75 -38.56 -11.45
N ASP A 33 -29.47 -37.44 -11.36
CA ASP A 33 -30.29 -36.93 -12.46
C ASP A 33 -29.44 -36.14 -13.47
N PRO A 34 -29.35 -36.60 -14.74
CA PRO A 34 -28.53 -35.93 -15.75
C PRO A 34 -28.96 -34.48 -16.02
N ASP A 35 -30.26 -34.18 -15.94
CA ASP A 35 -30.79 -32.85 -16.23
C ASP A 35 -30.42 -31.87 -15.10
N GLU A 36 -30.60 -32.26 -13.83
CA GLU A 36 -30.16 -31.46 -12.69
C GLU A 36 -28.63 -31.24 -12.65
N LEU A 37 -27.82 -32.24 -13.03
CA LEU A 37 -26.37 -32.08 -13.15
C LEU A 37 -25.96 -31.04 -14.20
N VAL A 38 -26.67 -30.98 -15.34
CA VAL A 38 -26.44 -29.95 -16.36
C VAL A 38 -26.75 -28.57 -15.81
N THR A 39 -27.88 -28.40 -15.10
CA THR A 39 -28.22 -27.10 -14.49
C THR A 39 -27.18 -26.64 -13.46
N LEU A 40 -26.60 -27.56 -12.68
CA LEU A 40 -25.55 -27.23 -11.71
C LEU A 40 -24.24 -26.82 -12.39
N GLU A 41 -23.89 -27.44 -13.51
CA GLU A 41 -22.71 -27.03 -14.29
C GLU A 41 -22.93 -25.67 -14.96
N GLU A 42 -24.14 -25.37 -15.44
CA GLU A 42 -24.50 -24.05 -15.98
C GLU A 42 -24.38 -22.96 -14.91
N ILE A 43 -24.94 -23.20 -13.70
CA ILE A 43 -24.81 -22.28 -12.56
C ILE A 43 -23.33 -22.09 -12.18
N ARG A 44 -22.56 -23.19 -12.12
CA ARG A 44 -21.12 -23.13 -11.81
C ARG A 44 -20.37 -22.28 -12.83
N GLN A 45 -20.70 -22.44 -14.11
CA GLN A 45 -20.08 -21.68 -15.18
C GLN A 45 -20.45 -20.20 -15.12
N GLU A 46 -21.71 -19.88 -14.82
CA GLU A 46 -22.17 -18.49 -14.64
C GLU A 46 -21.44 -17.81 -13.47
N LEU A 47 -21.35 -18.48 -12.32
CA LEU A 47 -20.64 -17.96 -11.14
C LEU A 47 -19.14 -17.71 -11.42
N LEU A 48 -18.49 -18.60 -12.18
CA LEU A 48 -17.10 -18.38 -12.58
C LEU A 48 -16.93 -17.18 -13.52
N LEU A 49 -17.88 -16.97 -14.44
CA LEU A 49 -17.85 -15.82 -15.33
C LEU A 49 -18.08 -14.52 -14.55
N GLU A 50 -18.97 -14.52 -13.57
CA GLU A 50 -19.23 -13.38 -12.70
C GLU A 50 -18.00 -13.05 -11.83
N GLU A 51 -17.36 -14.05 -11.23
CA GLU A 51 -16.12 -13.87 -10.48
C GLU A 51 -15.02 -13.27 -11.34
N GLN A 52 -14.81 -13.80 -12.56
CA GLN A 52 -13.82 -13.27 -13.50
C GLN A 52 -14.13 -11.83 -13.91
N ALA A 53 -15.40 -11.51 -14.14
CA ALA A 53 -15.83 -10.15 -14.48
C ALA A 53 -15.57 -9.17 -13.31
N MET A 54 -15.84 -9.59 -12.07
CA MET A 54 -15.57 -8.78 -10.88
C MET A 54 -14.07 -8.52 -10.70
N VAL A 55 -13.23 -9.54 -10.87
CA VAL A 55 -11.76 -9.37 -10.81
C VAL A 55 -11.29 -8.40 -11.88
N ALA A 56 -11.76 -8.55 -13.12
CA ALA A 56 -11.38 -7.67 -14.23
C ALA A 56 -11.81 -6.21 -14.00
N GLU A 57 -12.98 -5.98 -13.40
CA GLU A 57 -13.44 -4.63 -13.04
C GLU A 57 -12.53 -4.00 -11.98
N ILE A 58 -12.18 -4.76 -10.92
CA ILE A 58 -11.27 -4.28 -9.88
C ILE A 58 -9.89 -3.97 -10.46
N GLU A 59 -9.34 -4.85 -11.30
CA GLU A 59 -8.05 -4.61 -11.95
C GLU A 59 -8.07 -3.35 -12.83
N SER A 60 -9.16 -3.12 -13.55
CA SER A 60 -9.34 -1.90 -14.35
C SER A 60 -9.40 -0.64 -13.48
N ILE A 61 -10.06 -0.70 -12.31
CA ILE A 61 -10.12 0.42 -11.38
C ILE A 61 -8.72 0.69 -10.82
N LEU A 62 -8.01 -0.34 -10.39
CA LEU A 62 -6.65 -0.20 -9.86
C LEU A 62 -5.68 0.38 -10.88
N GLN A 63 -5.75 -0.07 -12.14
CA GLN A 63 -4.95 0.50 -13.22
C GLN A 63 -5.23 1.99 -13.43
N PHE A 64 -6.51 2.37 -13.43
CA PHE A 64 -6.89 3.78 -13.55
C PHE A 64 -6.44 4.63 -12.34
N GLU A 65 -6.57 4.10 -11.12
CA GLU A 65 -6.09 4.78 -9.91
C GLU A 65 -4.57 5.00 -9.96
N ASP A 66 -3.82 3.98 -10.37
CA ASP A 66 -2.37 4.06 -10.52
C ASP A 66 -1.97 5.10 -11.58
N GLU A 67 -2.60 5.07 -12.76
CA GLU A 67 -2.40 6.09 -13.81
C GLU A 67 -2.73 7.51 -13.32
N CYS A 68 -3.79 7.66 -12.51
CA CYS A 68 -4.15 8.94 -11.92
C CYS A 68 -3.09 9.40 -10.91
N LEU A 69 -2.63 8.51 -10.03
CA LEU A 69 -1.56 8.80 -9.08
C LEU A 69 -0.26 9.17 -9.82
N ASP A 70 0.13 8.40 -10.83
CA ASP A 70 1.29 8.69 -11.67
C ASP A 70 1.18 10.04 -12.37
N SER A 71 -0.02 10.42 -12.83
CA SER A 71 -0.23 11.75 -13.43
C SER A 71 -0.10 12.87 -12.40
N VAL A 72 -0.64 12.69 -11.18
CA VAL A 72 -0.58 13.70 -10.10
C VAL A 72 0.84 13.82 -9.55
N VAL A 73 1.51 12.70 -9.33
CA VAL A 73 2.92 12.65 -8.93
C VAL A 73 3.77 13.24 -10.06
N GLY A 74 3.56 12.82 -11.31
CA GLY A 74 4.28 13.32 -12.48
C GLY A 74 4.19 14.84 -12.65
N MET A 75 2.99 15.43 -12.53
CA MET A 75 2.80 16.87 -12.70
C MET A 75 3.37 17.73 -11.55
N ASN A 76 3.48 17.19 -10.33
CA ASN A 76 3.95 17.92 -9.14
C ASN A 76 5.40 17.57 -8.73
N ALA A 77 5.94 16.43 -9.17
CA ALA A 77 7.20 15.88 -8.66
C ALA A 77 8.42 16.18 -9.52
N GLU A 78 8.27 16.83 -10.69
CA GLU A 78 9.41 16.97 -11.62
C GLU A 78 10.63 17.66 -10.99
N ASN A 79 10.48 18.41 -9.89
CA ASN A 79 11.61 19.09 -9.23
C ASN A 79 11.46 19.32 -7.70
N LEU A 80 10.61 18.57 -7.00
CA LEU A 80 10.35 18.80 -5.56
C LEU A 80 10.75 17.60 -4.71
N ILE A 81 11.65 17.81 -3.75
CA ILE A 81 12.04 16.80 -2.77
C ILE A 81 11.21 17.01 -1.49
N VAL A 82 10.42 16.02 -1.08
CA VAL A 82 9.74 16.05 0.23
C VAL A 82 10.78 15.98 1.34
N CYS A 83 10.65 16.82 2.36
CA CYS A 83 11.56 16.83 3.49
C CYS A 83 11.45 15.53 4.30
N PRO A 84 12.52 14.72 4.39
CA PRO A 84 12.47 13.41 5.04
C PRO A 84 12.37 13.49 6.57
N VAL A 85 12.59 14.67 7.15
CA VAL A 85 12.47 14.89 8.61
C VAL A 85 11.02 15.15 9.02
N CYS A 86 10.25 15.90 8.22
CA CYS A 86 8.88 16.27 8.58
C CYS A 86 7.80 15.61 7.74
N ASN A 87 8.15 15.01 6.59
CA ASN A 87 7.25 14.34 5.64
C ASN A 87 6.03 15.19 5.23
N ARG A 88 6.17 16.52 5.26
CA ARG A 88 5.05 17.47 5.04
C ARG A 88 5.39 18.58 4.06
N ASN A 89 6.60 19.13 4.16
CA ASN A 89 7.03 20.29 3.38
C ASN A 89 8.10 19.88 2.37
N TYR A 90 8.24 20.63 1.28
CA TYR A 90 9.32 20.43 0.31
C TYR A 90 10.62 21.12 0.75
N LEU A 91 11.75 20.54 0.33
CA LEU A 91 13.08 21.12 0.53
C LEU A 91 13.36 22.19 -0.53
N THR A 92 13.90 23.32 -0.08
CA THR A 92 14.56 24.29 -0.95
C THR A 92 16.04 23.94 -1.01
N VAL A 93 16.49 23.44 -2.16
CA VAL A 93 17.88 23.02 -2.38
C VAL A 93 18.59 24.07 -3.23
N THR A 94 19.73 24.56 -2.73
CA THR A 94 20.63 25.46 -3.44
C THR A 94 22.06 24.92 -3.37
N SER A 95 22.97 25.46 -4.20
CA SER A 95 24.39 25.11 -4.16
C SER A 95 25.06 25.32 -2.80
N CYS A 96 24.47 26.19 -1.97
CA CYS A 96 25.03 26.63 -0.70
C CYS A 96 24.31 26.06 0.51
N PHE A 97 23.03 25.69 0.40
CA PHE A 97 22.24 25.23 1.54
C PHE A 97 21.00 24.45 1.14
N VAL A 98 20.50 23.65 2.10
CA VAL A 98 19.20 22.97 2.05
C VAL A 98 18.34 23.48 3.19
N LEU A 99 17.11 23.89 2.90
CA LEU A 99 16.18 24.46 3.88
C LEU A 99 14.81 23.78 3.82
N CYS A 100 14.16 23.63 4.97
CA CYS A 100 12.75 23.30 5.07
C CYS A 100 12.01 24.23 6.04
N GLN A 101 10.71 24.45 5.80
CA GLN A 101 9.84 25.22 6.70
C GLN A 101 9.63 24.56 8.07
N CYS A 102 9.98 23.28 8.24
CA CYS A 102 10.00 22.63 9.56
C CYS A 102 11.21 23.01 10.43
N GLY A 103 12.15 23.81 9.91
CA GLY A 103 13.35 24.25 10.63
C GLY A 103 14.65 23.52 10.26
N VAL A 104 14.60 22.57 9.33
CA VAL A 104 15.82 21.97 8.76
C VAL A 104 16.61 23.03 8.01
N TYR A 105 17.87 23.21 8.39
CA TYR A 105 18.83 24.05 7.69
C TYR A 105 20.17 23.31 7.62
N ILE A 106 20.68 23.10 6.41
CA ILE A 106 21.94 22.41 6.15
C ILE A 106 22.83 23.28 5.29
N ASN A 107 24.02 23.64 5.77
CA ASN A 107 24.98 24.44 4.99
C ASN A 107 25.87 23.52 4.13
N CYS A 108 25.81 23.71 2.81
CA CYS A 108 26.48 22.88 1.81
C CYS A 108 27.54 23.63 1.00
N LYS A 109 27.93 24.85 1.40
CA LYS A 109 28.84 25.73 0.63
C LYS A 109 30.13 25.06 0.17
N SER A 110 30.68 24.13 0.95
CA SER A 110 31.94 23.44 0.64
C SER A 110 31.78 22.24 -0.31
N GLN A 111 30.58 21.65 -0.40
CA GLN A 111 30.34 20.39 -1.11
C GLN A 111 29.59 20.56 -2.45
N GLY A 112 29.08 21.76 -2.75
CA GLY A 112 28.36 22.09 -3.99
C GLY A 112 27.14 21.19 -4.19
N MET A 113 26.08 21.43 -3.41
CA MET A 113 24.90 20.58 -3.44
C MET A 113 23.90 20.99 -4.52
N SER A 114 23.53 20.05 -5.37
CA SER A 114 22.40 20.21 -6.28
C SER A 114 21.21 19.38 -5.79
N ARG A 115 20.03 19.69 -6.30
CA ARG A 115 18.81 18.93 -6.00
C ARG A 115 18.96 17.48 -6.43
N GLU A 116 19.47 17.27 -7.63
CA GLU A 116 19.65 15.95 -8.26
C GLU A 116 20.62 15.12 -7.42
N LYS A 117 21.74 15.72 -6.98
CA LYS A 117 22.70 15.05 -6.10
C LYS A 117 22.07 14.64 -4.77
N LEU A 118 21.28 15.52 -4.13
CA LEU A 118 20.57 15.17 -2.90
C LEU A 118 19.55 14.06 -3.11
N GLN A 119 18.79 14.14 -4.20
CA GLN A 119 17.80 13.13 -4.56
C GLN A 119 18.44 11.77 -4.77
N SER A 120 19.52 11.69 -5.56
CA SER A 120 20.26 10.44 -5.77
C SER A 120 20.82 9.86 -4.47
N LEU A 121 21.30 10.70 -3.55
CA LEU A 121 21.79 10.26 -2.24
C LEU A 121 20.67 9.68 -1.37
N LEU A 122 19.50 10.31 -1.35
CA LEU A 122 18.34 9.81 -0.63
C LEU A 122 17.83 8.49 -1.23
N GLU A 123 17.64 8.43 -2.55
CA GLU A 123 17.17 7.24 -3.25
C GLU A 123 18.12 6.06 -3.07
N LEU A 124 19.43 6.28 -3.17
CA LEU A 124 20.44 5.23 -2.98
C LEU A 124 20.36 4.64 -1.57
N ASN A 125 20.35 5.49 -0.54
CA ASN A 125 20.37 5.03 0.85
C ASN A 125 19.03 4.38 1.26
N LEU A 126 17.90 4.94 0.81
CA LEU A 126 16.58 4.37 1.06
C LEU A 126 16.39 3.03 0.35
N SER A 127 16.81 2.92 -0.92
CA SER A 127 16.73 1.67 -1.68
C SER A 127 17.64 0.59 -1.09
N ALA A 128 18.86 0.96 -0.68
CA ALA A 128 19.77 0.03 -0.01
C ALA A 128 19.17 -0.51 1.29
N HIS A 129 18.50 0.35 2.08
CA HIS A 129 17.79 -0.06 3.28
C HIS A 129 16.61 -0.98 2.96
N ALA A 130 15.76 -0.60 2.00
CA ALA A 130 14.54 -1.31 1.62
C ALA A 130 14.79 -2.76 1.15
N ASN A 131 15.98 -3.05 0.61
CA ASN A 131 16.39 -4.42 0.26
C ASN A 131 16.52 -5.36 1.45
N SER A 132 16.67 -4.83 2.66
CA SER A 132 16.96 -5.60 3.89
C SER A 132 15.93 -5.40 5.01
N CYS A 133 15.10 -4.36 4.93
CA CYS A 133 14.17 -3.97 5.97
C CYS A 133 12.93 -3.29 5.38
N TYR A 134 11.75 -3.64 5.92
CA TYR A 134 10.45 -3.09 5.49
C TYR A 134 10.00 -1.87 6.29
N GLU A 135 10.73 -1.50 7.34
CA GLU A 135 10.42 -0.33 8.16
C GLU A 135 10.91 0.97 7.53
N HIS A 136 10.31 2.09 7.93
CA HIS A 136 10.75 3.40 7.46
C HIS A 136 11.88 3.95 8.33
N PRO A 137 13.05 4.31 7.75
CA PRO A 137 14.10 4.93 8.51
C PRO A 137 13.72 6.35 8.94
N VAL A 138 14.23 6.75 10.11
CA VAL A 138 14.04 8.08 10.68
C VAL A 138 15.20 8.97 10.27
N PHE A 139 14.86 10.21 9.88
CA PHE A 139 15.84 11.23 9.53
C PHE A 139 15.98 12.28 10.61
N SER A 140 17.21 12.70 10.86
CA SER A 140 17.54 13.77 11.80
C SER A 140 18.65 14.65 11.26
N VAL A 141 18.71 15.90 11.75
CA VAL A 141 19.82 16.81 11.44
C VAL A 141 20.75 16.82 12.65
N VAL A 142 22.02 16.53 12.41
CA VAL A 142 23.06 16.48 13.44
C VAL A 142 24.04 17.62 13.18
N LEU A 143 24.44 18.32 14.25
CA LEU A 143 25.52 19.31 14.17
C LEU A 143 26.85 18.60 14.36
N ASP A 144 27.79 18.82 13.46
CA ASP A 144 29.15 18.35 13.60
C ASP A 144 29.95 19.23 14.60
N ALA A 145 31.14 18.76 14.97
CA ALA A 145 32.02 19.46 15.90
C ALA A 145 32.61 20.77 15.33
N GLU A 146 32.53 20.97 14.02
CA GLU A 146 33.00 22.15 13.28
C GLU A 146 31.87 23.17 13.07
N GLY A 147 30.65 22.88 13.54
CA GLY A 147 29.46 23.70 13.42
C GLY A 147 28.71 23.56 12.09
N GLY A 148 29.11 22.61 11.25
CA GLY A 148 28.35 22.14 10.10
C GLY A 148 27.16 21.28 10.54
N SER A 149 26.21 21.11 9.63
CA SER A 149 24.91 20.49 9.89
C SER A 149 24.70 19.42 8.83
N SER A 150 24.55 18.18 9.25
CA SER A 150 24.49 17.00 8.39
C SER A 150 23.14 16.32 8.51
N LEU A 151 22.65 15.76 7.39
CA LEU A 151 21.43 14.95 7.37
C LEU A 151 21.79 13.49 7.64
N PHE A 152 21.18 12.89 8.65
CA PHE A 152 21.43 11.52 9.07
C PHE A 152 20.18 10.65 8.93
N MET A 153 20.37 9.44 8.44
CA MET A 153 19.38 8.38 8.35
C MET A 153 19.69 7.29 9.37
N SER A 154 18.68 6.84 10.11
CA SER A 154 18.82 5.75 11.07
C SER A 154 17.58 4.85 11.09
N CYS A 155 17.76 3.54 11.25
CA CYS A 155 16.67 2.59 11.45
C CYS A 155 16.84 1.87 12.79
N THR A 156 15.77 1.78 13.57
CA THR A 156 15.77 1.15 14.90
C THR A 156 15.65 -0.38 14.86
N VAL A 157 15.38 -0.97 13.69
CA VAL A 157 15.13 -2.41 13.54
C VAL A 157 16.32 -3.15 12.97
N CYS A 158 16.96 -2.60 11.92
CA CYS A 158 18.13 -3.21 11.28
C CYS A 158 19.45 -2.52 11.65
N ASP A 159 19.42 -1.53 12.55
CA ASP A 159 20.55 -0.70 12.97
C ASP A 159 21.30 -0.01 11.81
N ALA A 160 20.66 0.11 10.64
CA ALA A 160 21.23 0.81 9.50
C ALA A 160 21.36 2.30 9.80
N MET A 161 22.53 2.84 9.49
CA MET A 161 22.88 4.23 9.73
C MET A 161 23.66 4.79 8.53
N ALA A 162 23.30 5.98 8.08
CA ALA A 162 23.99 6.64 6.98
C ALA A 162 23.97 8.16 7.12
N VAL A 163 25.09 8.80 6.82
CA VAL A 163 25.17 10.25 6.62
C VAL A 163 24.83 10.52 5.16
N ILE A 164 23.82 11.35 4.93
CA ILE A 164 23.34 11.72 3.59
C ILE A 164 24.07 12.96 3.08
N ILE A 165 24.30 13.96 3.95
CA ILE A 165 24.98 15.24 3.65
C ILE A 165 26.01 15.53 4.72
#